data_AF-A0A7C6YMT8-F1
#
_entry.id   AF-A0A7C6YMT8-F1
#
_cell.length_a   1.000
_cell.length_b   1.000
_cell.length_c   1.000
_cell.angle_alpha   90.00
_cell.angle_beta   90.00
_cell.angle_gamma   90.00
#
_symmetry.space_group_name_H-M   'P 1'
#
loop_
_entity.id
_entity.type
_entity.pdbx_description
1 polymer ?
#
loop_
_entity_poly.entity_id
_entity_poly.type
_entity_poly.pdbx_seq_one_letter_code
_entity_poly.pdbx_strand_id
1 'polypeptide(L)'
;MYQKRVKRKKLRKKKRITFCIGLFLFFALVLPFIKPTALEAHTSNEYIAVIVEDGDSLWKISQRFIDNQMDIRHYINIIQQYNDLKTANIYPGQIIKIPLYVYK
;
A
#
# COMPACT_ATOMS: atom_id res chain seq x y z
N MET A 1 16.54 31.99 -54.77
CA MET A 1 15.97 32.21 -53.41
C MET A 1 15.01 31.10 -52.93
N TYR A 2 14.21 30.48 -53.81
CA TYR A 2 13.17 29.50 -53.45
C TYR A 2 13.68 28.21 -52.78
N GLN A 3 14.72 27.58 -53.33
CA GLN A 3 15.32 26.33 -52.81
C GLN A 3 15.80 26.43 -51.35
N LYS A 4 16.36 27.59 -50.95
CA LYS A 4 16.80 27.85 -49.57
C LYS A 4 15.63 27.89 -48.58
N ARG A 5 14.43 28.37 -48.99
CA ARG A 5 13.23 28.41 -48.13
C ARG A 5 12.64 27.02 -47.89
N VAL A 6 12.60 26.16 -48.91
CA VAL A 6 12.12 24.77 -48.79
C VAL A 6 13.04 23.94 -47.89
N LYS A 7 14.37 24.06 -48.06
CA LYS A 7 15.37 23.37 -47.22
C LYS A 7 15.28 23.80 -45.74
N ARG A 8 15.08 25.09 -45.46
CA ARG A 8 14.85 25.62 -44.10
C ARG A 8 13.55 25.10 -43.47
N LYS A 9 12.46 24.99 -44.24
CA LYS A 9 11.19 24.39 -43.78
C LYS A 9 11.34 22.90 -43.44
N LYS A 10 12.02 22.12 -44.28
CA LYS A 10 12.33 20.70 -44.02
C LYS A 10 13.22 20.53 -42.78
N LEU A 11 14.22 21.39 -42.59
CA LEU A 11 15.11 21.36 -41.42
C LEU A 11 14.37 21.71 -40.13
N ARG A 12 13.47 22.71 -40.15
CA ARG A 12 12.59 23.05 -39.01
C ARG A 12 11.63 21.91 -38.67
N LYS A 13 11.05 21.25 -39.67
CA LYS A 13 10.18 20.07 -39.47
C LYS A 13 10.97 18.89 -38.89
N LYS A 14 12.19 18.62 -39.38
CA LYS A 14 13.09 17.58 -38.84
C LYS A 14 13.49 17.86 -37.39
N LYS A 15 13.84 19.12 -37.06
CA LYS A 15 14.15 19.56 -35.69
C LYS A 15 12.96 19.40 -34.73
N ARG A 16 11.74 19.72 -35.19
CA ARG A 16 10.50 19.49 -34.42
C ARG A 16 10.25 18.01 -34.17
N ILE A 17 10.44 17.16 -35.19
CA ILE A 17 10.27 15.70 -35.05
C ILE A 17 11.30 15.13 -34.06
N THR A 18 12.58 15.49 -34.18
CA THR A 18 13.62 15.04 -33.24
C THR A 18 13.35 15.52 -31.82
N PHE A 19 12.79 16.72 -31.64
CA PHE A 19 12.39 17.21 -30.33
C PHE A 19 11.22 16.40 -29.74
N CYS A 20 10.18 16.11 -30.53
CA CYS A 20 9.05 15.28 -30.09
C CYS A 20 9.47 13.86 -29.71
N ILE A 21 10.40 13.26 -30.46
CA ILE A 21 10.95 11.92 -30.15
C ILE A 21 11.71 11.95 -28.83
N GLY A 22 12.55 12.97 -28.60
CA GLY A 22 13.27 13.13 -27.33
C GLY A 22 12.32 13.31 -26.14
N LEU A 23 11.24 14.07 -26.31
CA LEU A 23 10.22 14.29 -25.29
C LEU A 23 9.48 12.99 -24.96
N PHE A 24 9.11 12.22 -25.98
CA PHE A 24 8.47 10.90 -25.80
C PHE A 24 9.39 9.92 -25.06
N LEU A 25 10.68 9.86 -25.42
CA LEU A 25 11.67 9.02 -24.74
C LEU A 25 11.89 9.43 -23.28
N PHE A 26 11.86 10.74 -22.99
CA PHE A 26 11.95 11.26 -21.63
C PHE A 26 10.76 10.82 -20.77
N PHE A 27 9.53 10.94 -21.29
CA PHE A 27 8.35 10.46 -20.57
C PHE A 27 8.35 8.93 -20.40
N ALA A 28 8.76 8.17 -21.41
CA ALA A 28 8.87 6.71 -21.31
C ALA A 28 9.87 6.27 -20.22
N LEU A 29 10.92 7.06 -19.97
CA LEU A 29 11.89 6.80 -18.90
C LEU A 29 11.34 7.17 -17.51
N VAL A 30 10.57 8.25 -17.39
CA VAL A 30 10.13 8.80 -16.10
C VAL A 30 8.86 8.12 -15.56
N LEU A 31 7.92 7.75 -16.43
CA LEU A 31 6.63 7.14 -16.04
C LEU A 31 6.74 5.88 -15.14
N PRO A 32 7.67 4.93 -15.33
CA PRO A 32 7.75 3.74 -14.46
C PRO A 32 8.24 4.02 -13.04
N PHE A 33 8.81 5.21 -12.78
CA PHE A 33 9.20 5.62 -11.42
C PHE A 33 8.04 6.24 -10.64
N ILE A 34 6.95 6.59 -11.31
CA ILE A 34 5.72 7.02 -10.67
C ILE A 34 4.99 5.76 -10.21
N LYS A 35 5.31 5.30 -8.99
CA LYS A 35 4.46 4.31 -8.35
C LYS A 35 3.09 4.96 -8.17
N PRO A 36 1.99 4.34 -8.64
CA PRO A 36 0.69 4.73 -8.14
C PRO A 36 0.80 4.53 -6.63
N THR A 37 0.71 5.61 -5.87
CA THR A 37 0.21 5.50 -4.50
C THR A 37 -1.14 4.84 -4.71
N ALA A 38 -1.19 3.52 -4.55
CA ALA A 38 -2.46 2.86 -4.34
C ALA A 38 -3.09 3.72 -3.25
N LEU A 39 -4.18 4.41 -3.61
CA LEU A 39 -5.16 4.77 -2.62
C LEU A 39 -5.46 3.41 -2.01
N GLU A 40 -4.82 3.13 -0.87
CA GLU A 40 -5.25 2.05 -0.02
C GLU A 40 -6.71 2.37 0.14
N ALA A 41 -7.55 1.60 -0.56
CA ALA A 41 -8.95 1.59 -0.27
C ALA A 41 -8.95 1.18 1.19
N HIS A 42 -9.02 2.18 2.08
CA HIS A 42 -9.33 1.96 3.46
C HIS A 42 -10.78 1.45 3.41
N THR A 43 -10.94 0.17 3.05
CA THR A 43 -11.91 -0.66 3.72
C THR A 43 -11.65 -0.35 5.17
N SER A 44 -12.54 0.41 5.80
CA SER A 44 -12.45 0.71 7.21
C SER A 44 -12.59 -0.64 7.91
N ASN A 45 -11.50 -1.40 7.98
CA ASN A 45 -11.38 -2.54 8.83
C ASN A 45 -11.41 -1.93 10.21
N GLU A 46 -12.60 -1.74 10.75
CA GLU A 46 -12.75 -1.18 12.08
C GLU A 46 -12.01 -2.08 13.04
N TYR A 47 -11.13 -1.49 13.81
CA TYR A 47 -10.32 -2.19 14.79
C TYR A 47 -10.35 -1.40 16.10
N ILE A 48 -10.25 -2.13 17.20
CA ILE A 48 -9.98 -1.57 18.52
C ILE A 48 -8.48 -1.64 18.77
N ALA A 49 -7.86 -0.52 19.12
CA ALA A 49 -6.47 -0.51 19.57
C ALA A 49 -6.42 -0.82 21.07
N VAL A 50 -5.69 -1.87 21.45
CA VAL A 50 -5.46 -2.28 22.83
C VAL A 50 -3.98 -2.10 23.14
N ILE A 51 -3.68 -1.35 24.20
CA ILE A 51 -2.32 -1.27 24.75
C ILE A 51 -2.11 -2.50 25.63
N VAL A 52 -1.05 -3.24 25.38
CA VAL A 52 -0.69 -4.44 26.15
C VAL A 52 -0.17 -4.00 27.51
N GLU A 53 -0.73 -4.58 28.57
CA GLU A 53 -0.28 -4.34 29.95
C GLU A 53 0.58 -5.50 30.48
N ASP A 54 1.22 -5.30 31.63
CA ASP A 54 2.00 -6.34 32.29
C ASP A 54 1.13 -7.56 32.63
N GLY A 55 1.55 -8.74 32.17
CA GLY A 55 0.82 -10.00 32.40
C GLY A 55 -0.32 -10.30 31.42
N ASP A 56 -0.53 -9.42 30.42
CA ASP A 56 -1.37 -9.75 29.28
C ASP A 56 -0.72 -10.78 28.37
N SER A 57 -1.56 -11.53 27.68
CA SER A 57 -1.16 -12.43 26.61
C SER A 57 -2.11 -12.25 25.44
N LEU A 58 -1.65 -12.59 24.24
CA LEU A 58 -2.48 -12.48 23.05
C LEU A 58 -3.78 -13.28 23.22
N TRP A 59 -3.68 -14.43 23.89
CA TRP A 59 -4.84 -15.25 24.28
C TRP A 59 -5.83 -14.49 25.18
N LYS A 60 -5.37 -13.89 26.28
CA LYS A 60 -6.24 -13.15 27.21
C LYS A 60 -6.91 -11.97 26.54
N ILE A 61 -6.20 -11.26 25.67
CA ILE A 61 -6.75 -10.15 24.90
C ILE A 61 -7.80 -10.68 23.92
N SER A 62 -7.48 -11.71 23.13
CA SER A 62 -8.41 -12.34 22.20
C SER A 62 -9.70 -12.83 22.87
N GLN A 63 -9.63 -13.41 24.06
CA GLN A 63 -10.82 -13.87 24.80
C GLN A 63 -11.83 -12.77 25.10
N ARG A 64 -11.39 -11.50 25.20
CA ARG A 64 -12.29 -10.38 25.50
C ARG A 64 -13.14 -9.97 24.29
N PHE A 65 -12.71 -10.31 23.07
CA PHE A 65 -13.30 -9.80 21.82
C PHE A 65 -13.82 -10.91 20.89
N ILE A 66 -13.48 -12.17 21.16
CA ILE A 66 -13.89 -13.28 20.32
C ILE A 66 -15.41 -13.50 20.36
N ASP A 67 -16.01 -13.78 19.19
CA ASP A 67 -17.38 -14.26 19.11
C ASP A 67 -17.47 -15.75 19.49
N ASN A 68 -18.56 -16.15 20.16
CA ASN A 68 -18.78 -17.49 20.68
C ASN A 68 -18.82 -18.59 19.60
N GLN A 69 -18.90 -18.21 18.33
CA GLN A 69 -18.95 -19.12 17.18
C GLN A 69 -17.57 -19.45 16.59
N MET A 70 -16.51 -18.76 17.01
CA MET A 70 -15.16 -18.91 16.46
C MET A 70 -14.19 -19.60 17.43
N ASP A 71 -13.34 -20.49 16.91
CA ASP A 71 -12.21 -21.02 17.68
C ASP A 71 -11.19 -19.90 17.97
N ILE A 72 -10.84 -19.72 19.23
CA ILE A 72 -9.85 -18.74 19.68
C ILE A 72 -8.49 -18.87 19.02
N ARG A 73 -8.05 -20.07 18.66
CA ARG A 73 -6.78 -20.25 17.93
C ARG A 73 -6.87 -19.62 16.54
N HIS A 74 -8.02 -19.76 15.88
CA HIS A 74 -8.25 -19.11 14.60
C HIS A 74 -8.28 -17.60 14.75
N TYR A 75 -8.99 -17.09 15.77
CA TYR A 75 -9.05 -15.66 16.03
C TYR A 75 -7.68 -15.05 16.37
N ILE A 76 -6.86 -15.74 17.15
CA ILE A 76 -5.47 -15.34 17.42
C ILE A 76 -4.67 -15.24 16.12
N ASN A 77 -4.78 -16.23 15.22
CA ASN A 77 -4.08 -16.19 13.93
C ASN A 77 -4.49 -14.97 13.09
N ILE A 78 -5.77 -14.61 13.10
CA ILE A 78 -6.29 -13.42 12.41
C ILE A 78 -5.67 -12.15 13.02
N ILE A 79 -5.66 -12.03 14.35
CA ILE A 79 -5.05 -10.88 15.03
C ILE A 79 -3.55 -10.81 14.71
N GLN A 80 -2.85 -11.94 14.66
CA GLN A 80 -1.43 -11.97 14.30
C GLN A 80 -1.20 -11.46 12.88
N GLN A 81 -1.99 -11.93 11.91
CA GLN A 81 -1.91 -11.46 10.52
C GLN A 81 -2.24 -9.97 10.41
N TYR A 82 -3.26 -9.50 11.14
CA TYR A 82 -3.69 -8.11 11.13
C TYR A 82 -2.64 -7.14 11.74
N ASN A 83 -1.77 -7.65 12.60
CA ASN A 83 -0.72 -6.87 13.29
C ASN A 83 0.70 -7.21 12.80
N ASP A 84 0.84 -7.95 11.70
CA ASP A 84 2.12 -8.43 11.16
C ASP A 84 3.00 -9.15 12.21
N LEU A 85 2.37 -9.84 13.16
CA LEU A 85 3.08 -10.57 14.22
C LEU A 85 3.56 -11.93 13.71
N LYS A 86 4.87 -12.15 13.77
CA LYS A 86 5.49 -13.44 13.41
C LYS A 86 5.26 -14.54 14.45
N THR A 87 4.97 -14.16 15.69
CA THR A 87 4.75 -15.07 16.83
C THR A 87 3.62 -14.56 17.70
N ALA A 88 3.16 -15.35 18.68
CA ALA A 88 2.12 -14.93 19.62
C ALA A 88 2.66 -14.10 20.80
N ASN A 89 3.96 -13.78 20.79
CA ASN A 89 4.58 -12.99 21.82
C ASN A 89 4.21 -11.51 21.65
N ILE A 90 3.74 -10.92 22.75
CA ILE A 90 3.42 -9.51 22.86
C ILE A 90 4.11 -8.93 24.09
N TYR A 91 4.38 -7.63 24.08
CA TYR A 91 5.13 -6.96 25.14
C TYR A 91 4.35 -5.79 25.72
N PRO A 92 4.49 -5.50 27.03
CA PRO A 92 3.89 -4.33 27.65
C PRO A 92 4.21 -3.03 26.89
N GLY A 93 3.21 -2.17 26.70
CA GLY A 93 3.29 -0.94 25.91
C GLY A 93 3.13 -1.14 24.40
N GLN A 94 3.09 -2.38 23.90
CA GLN A 94 2.78 -2.66 22.50
C GLN A 94 1.31 -2.35 22.20
N ILE A 95 1.02 -1.81 21.02
CA ILE A 95 -0.35 -1.61 20.55
C ILE A 95 -0.75 -2.80 19.68
N ILE A 96 -1.82 -3.49 20.06
CA ILE A 96 -2.44 -4.56 19.30
C ILE A 96 -3.76 -4.07 18.73
N LYS A 97 -3.93 -4.21 17.42
CA LYS A 97 -5.16 -3.89 16.70
C LYS A 97 -6.05 -5.12 16.64
N ILE A 98 -7.23 -5.05 17.25
CA ILE A 98 -8.20 -6.12 17.30
C ILE A 98 -9.28 -5.85 16.24
N PRO A 99 -9.42 -6.67 15.19
CA PRO A 99 -10.44 -6.45 14.17
C PRO A 99 -11.85 -6.69 14.72
N LEU A 100 -12.77 -5.76 14.48
CA LEU A 100 -14.17 -5.81 14.92
C LEU A 100 -15.06 -6.66 14.00
N TYR A 101 -14.69 -6.77 12.72
CA TYR A 101 -15.39 -7.61 11.75
C TYR A 101 -14.53 -8.82 11.43
N VAL A 102 -14.91 -9.96 11.97
CA VAL A 102 -14.39 -11.25 11.49
C VAL A 102 -15.53 -11.99 10.83
N TYR A 103 -15.86 -11.61 9.59
CA TYR A 103 -16.70 -12.44 8.72
C TYR A 103 -16.21 -12.42 7.27
N LYS A 104 -15.80 -13.60 6.81
CA LYS A 104 -16.23 -14.19 5.54
C LYS A 104 -16.15 -15.70 5.62
#